data_AF-A0A534X7J2-F1
#
_entry.id   AF-A0A534X7J2-F1
#
_cell.length_a   1.000
_cell.length_b   1.000
_cell.length_c   1.000
_cell.angle_alpha   90.00
_cell.angle_beta   90.00
_cell.angle_gamma   90.00
#
_symmetry.space_group_name_H-M   'P 1'
#
loop_
_entity.id
_entity.type
_entity.pdbx_description
1 polymer ?
#
loop_
_entity_poly.entity_id
_entity_poly.type
_entity_poly.pdbx_seq_one_letter_code
_entity_poly.pdbx_strand_id
1 'polypeptide(L)'
;MTTRSFRPSRRGTHRPTDVDALIREATTAARARQQGYRERSLELHGWICAKCAREFDRSNLHLLTVHHKDGNHDNNPPDGSNWENLCVDCHEDEHTRGVLGDYLTGKN
;
A
#
# COMPACT_ATOMS: atom_id res chain seq x y z
N MET A 1 38.68 45.74 -24.12
CA MET A 1 37.97 45.41 -22.88
C MET A 1 36.49 45.78 -23.05
N THR A 2 35.66 44.83 -23.44
CA THR A 2 34.21 45.03 -23.64
C THR A 2 33.47 44.24 -22.58
N THR A 3 33.03 44.93 -21.52
CA THR A 3 32.12 44.36 -20.54
C THR A 3 30.70 44.48 -21.08
N ARG A 4 30.04 43.35 -21.36
CA ARG A 4 28.58 43.31 -21.51
C ARG A 4 27.99 42.45 -20.40
N SER A 5 27.08 43.10 -19.71
CA SER A 5 26.44 42.74 -18.45
C SER A 5 25.62 41.46 -18.56
N PHE A 6 25.85 40.55 -17.62
CA PHE A 6 25.01 39.39 -17.38
C PHE A 6 23.63 39.88 -16.91
N ARG A 7 22.59 39.68 -17.73
CA ARG A 7 21.21 39.99 -17.38
C ARG A 7 20.53 38.69 -16.96
N PRO A 8 20.23 38.47 -15.67
CA PRO A 8 19.55 37.24 -15.26
C PRO A 8 18.15 37.20 -15.87
N SER A 9 17.86 36.10 -16.58
CA SER A 9 16.53 35.80 -17.08
C SER A 9 15.55 35.72 -15.90
N ARG A 10 14.39 36.36 -16.02
CA ARG A 10 13.34 36.30 -15.01
C ARG A 10 12.89 34.83 -14.90
N ARG A 11 13.17 34.21 -13.76
CA ARG A 11 12.64 32.88 -13.41
C ARG A 11 11.13 32.90 -13.64
N GLY A 12 10.66 32.00 -14.50
CA GLY A 12 9.23 31.82 -14.74
C GLY A 12 8.51 31.68 -13.41
N THR A 13 7.38 32.35 -13.28
CA THR A 13 6.51 32.27 -12.11
C THR A 13 6.15 30.80 -11.89
N HIS A 14 6.72 30.19 -10.85
CA HIS A 14 6.31 28.85 -10.44
C HIS A 14 4.84 28.95 -10.05
N ARG A 15 3.95 28.40 -10.88
CA ARG A 15 2.54 28.28 -10.54
C ARG A 15 2.48 27.51 -9.22
N PRO A 16 1.74 27.96 -8.19
CA PRO A 16 1.59 27.15 -7.00
C PRO A 16 0.91 25.86 -7.44
N THR A 17 1.63 24.75 -7.33
CA THR A 17 1.06 23.42 -7.44
C THR A 17 0.04 23.31 -6.32
N ASP A 18 -1.20 23.02 -6.67
CA ASP A 18 -2.25 22.72 -5.69
C ASP A 18 -1.91 21.36 -5.06
N VAL A 19 -1.17 21.43 -3.94
CA VAL A 19 -0.70 20.26 -3.20
C VAL A 19 -1.89 19.45 -2.69
N ASP A 20 -2.99 20.11 -2.31
CA ASP A 20 -4.18 19.44 -1.81
C ASP A 20 -4.89 18.64 -2.91
N ALA A 21 -4.98 19.20 -4.13
CA ALA A 21 -5.50 18.47 -5.28
C ALA A 21 -4.64 17.24 -5.62
N LEU A 22 -3.31 17.37 -5.57
CA LEU A 22 -2.37 16.26 -5.78
C LEU A 22 -2.52 15.15 -4.73
N ILE A 23 -2.62 15.50 -3.45
CA ILE A 23 -2.82 14.51 -2.36
C ILE A 23 -4.16 13.79 -2.54
N ARG A 24 -5.23 14.50 -2.90
CA ARG A 24 -6.54 13.91 -3.16
C ARG A 24 -6.51 12.93 -4.32
N GLU A 25 -5.85 13.27 -5.42
CA GLU A 25 -5.74 12.38 -6.57
C GLU A 25 -4.95 11.09 -6.22
N ALA A 26 -3.81 11.25 -5.54
CA ALA A 26 -2.99 10.12 -5.10
C ALA A 26 -3.75 9.16 -4.17
N THR A 27 -4.49 9.70 -3.19
CA THR A 27 -5.30 8.89 -2.26
C THR A 27 -6.45 8.18 -2.95
N THR A 28 -7.11 8.83 -3.93
CA THR A 28 -8.20 8.22 -4.70
C THR A 28 -7.69 7.07 -5.57
N ALA A 29 -6.57 7.27 -6.27
CA ALA A 29 -5.94 6.24 -7.09
C ALA A 29 -5.45 5.04 -6.26
N ALA A 30 -4.92 5.28 -5.05
CA ALA A 30 -4.52 4.22 -4.13
C ALA A 30 -5.72 3.40 -3.65
N ARG A 31 -6.84 4.04 -3.29
CA ARG A 31 -8.08 3.34 -2.89
C ARG A 31 -8.66 2.50 -4.02
N ALA A 32 -8.68 3.01 -5.24
CA ALA A 32 -9.17 2.25 -6.40
C ALA A 32 -8.35 0.97 -6.64
N ARG A 33 -7.01 1.06 -6.50
CA ARG A 33 -6.12 -0.10 -6.57
C ARG A 33 -6.38 -1.10 -5.44
N GLN A 34 -6.54 -0.59 -4.22
CA GLN A 34 -6.84 -1.40 -3.03
C GLN A 34 -8.17 -2.16 -3.16
N GLN A 35 -9.21 -1.52 -3.68
CA GLN A 35 -10.52 -2.15 -3.89
C GLN A 35 -10.43 -3.32 -4.88
N GLY A 36 -9.69 -3.16 -5.98
CA GLY A 36 -9.61 -4.18 -7.03
C GLY A 36 -8.97 -5.50 -6.57
N TYR A 37 -7.79 -5.46 -5.95
CA TYR A 37 -7.16 -6.72 -5.48
C TYR A 37 -7.86 -7.26 -4.22
N ARG A 38 -8.43 -6.40 -3.39
CA ARG A 38 -9.14 -6.82 -2.19
C ARG A 38 -10.37 -7.65 -2.52
N GLU A 39 -11.21 -7.15 -3.42
CA GLU A 39 -12.41 -7.86 -3.86
C GLU A 39 -12.02 -9.24 -4.42
N ARG A 40 -11.00 -9.27 -5.28
CA ARG A 40 -10.45 -10.52 -5.82
C ARG A 40 -9.93 -11.49 -4.76
N SER A 41 -9.20 -10.99 -3.75
CA SER A 41 -8.70 -11.81 -2.64
C SER A 41 -9.84 -12.42 -1.82
N LEU A 42 -10.92 -11.67 -1.60
CA LEU A 42 -12.09 -12.15 -0.88
C LEU A 42 -12.88 -13.19 -1.69
N GLU A 43 -12.93 -13.05 -3.01
CA GLU A 43 -13.53 -14.04 -3.91
C GLU A 43 -12.72 -15.35 -3.96
N LEU A 44 -11.39 -15.27 -4.03
CA LEU A 44 -10.51 -16.43 -4.16
C LEU A 44 -10.31 -17.18 -2.83
N HIS A 45 -10.06 -16.44 -1.75
CA HIS A 45 -9.67 -17.01 -0.45
C HIS A 45 -10.80 -17.05 0.57
N GLY A 46 -11.97 -16.50 0.23
CA GLY A 46 -13.14 -16.48 1.09
C GLY A 46 -13.02 -15.52 2.28
N TRP A 47 -14.07 -15.51 3.11
CA TRP A 47 -14.19 -14.63 4.27
C TRP A 47 -13.69 -15.32 5.54
N ILE A 48 -12.48 -15.86 5.49
CA ILE A 48 -11.84 -16.58 6.59
C ILE A 48 -10.40 -16.12 6.76
N CYS A 49 -9.95 -16.01 8.01
CA CYS A 49 -8.55 -15.75 8.32
C CYS A 49 -7.71 -17.01 8.07
N ALA A 50 -6.71 -16.92 7.19
CA ALA A 50 -5.81 -18.04 6.86
C ALA A 50 -4.97 -18.53 8.05
N LYS A 51 -4.77 -17.70 9.08
CA LYS A 51 -3.91 -18.00 10.23
C LYS A 51 -4.65 -18.54 11.46
N CYS A 52 -5.80 -17.97 11.80
CA CYS A 52 -6.58 -18.38 12.99
C CYS A 52 -7.92 -19.04 12.67
N ALA A 53 -8.26 -19.21 11.38
CA ALA A 53 -9.51 -19.81 10.90
C ALA A 53 -10.80 -19.09 11.36
N ARG A 54 -10.69 -17.85 11.88
CA ARG A 54 -11.86 -17.02 12.20
C ARG A 54 -12.62 -16.70 10.90
N GLU A 55 -13.90 -17.01 10.87
CA GLU A 55 -14.81 -16.65 9.77
C GLU A 55 -15.41 -15.25 9.97
N PHE A 56 -15.74 -14.61 8.86
CA PHE A 56 -16.29 -13.26 8.79
C PHE A 56 -17.56 -13.25 7.96
N ASP A 57 -18.41 -12.26 8.24
CA ASP A 57 -19.63 -11.95 7.52
C ASP A 57 -19.62 -10.47 7.09
N ARG A 58 -20.67 -10.02 6.40
CA ARG A 58 -20.77 -8.64 5.92
C ARG A 58 -20.63 -7.57 7.01
N SER A 59 -21.04 -7.85 8.25
CA SER A 59 -20.99 -6.89 9.35
C SER A 59 -19.56 -6.63 9.83
N ASN A 60 -18.68 -7.64 9.75
CA ASN A 60 -17.32 -7.59 10.28
C ASN A 60 -16.22 -7.80 9.22
N LEU A 61 -16.57 -7.92 7.93
CA LEU A 61 -15.62 -8.13 6.82
C LEU A 61 -14.53 -7.06 6.72
N HIS A 62 -14.80 -5.86 7.22
CA HIS A 62 -13.82 -4.76 7.30
C HIS A 62 -12.63 -5.07 8.22
N LEU A 63 -12.75 -6.06 9.11
CA LEU A 63 -11.68 -6.56 10.00
C LEU A 63 -10.83 -7.67 9.38
N LEU A 64 -11.16 -8.13 8.17
CA LEU A 64 -10.39 -9.11 7.41
C LEU A 64 -9.59 -8.37 6.34
N THR A 65 -8.28 -8.28 6.47
CA THR A 65 -7.39 -7.52 5.55
C THR A 65 -6.63 -8.46 4.61
N VAL A 66 -6.17 -7.92 3.47
CA VAL A 66 -5.29 -8.66 2.57
C VAL A 66 -3.85 -8.46 3.02
N HIS A 67 -3.12 -9.56 3.17
CA HIS A 67 -1.69 -9.60 3.46
C HIS A 67 -0.91 -10.04 2.22
N HIS A 68 0.18 -9.35 1.89
CA HIS A 68 1.10 -9.71 0.82
C HIS A 68 2.24 -10.57 1.39
N LYS A 69 2.32 -11.84 0.98
CA LYS A 69 3.28 -12.82 1.53
C LYS A 69 4.74 -12.42 1.29
N ASP A 70 5.02 -11.77 0.16
CA ASP A 70 6.35 -11.28 -0.20
C ASP A 70 6.65 -9.85 0.29
N GLY A 71 5.69 -9.19 0.95
CA GLY A 71 5.78 -7.80 1.38
C GLY A 71 5.69 -6.75 0.26
N ASN A 72 5.57 -7.16 -1.01
CA ASN A 72 5.50 -6.26 -2.16
C ASN A 72 4.04 -5.97 -2.53
N HIS A 73 3.56 -4.78 -2.15
CA HIS A 73 2.20 -4.32 -2.45
C HIS A 73 1.87 -4.16 -3.94
N ASP A 74 2.89 -4.12 -4.81
CA ASP A 74 2.72 -4.03 -6.27
C ASP A 74 2.63 -5.42 -6.94
N ASN A 75 3.06 -6.48 -6.27
CA ASN A 75 2.97 -7.84 -6.78
C ASN A 75 1.55 -8.42 -6.56
N ASN A 76 0.70 -8.19 -7.56
CA ASN A 76 -0.74 -8.44 -7.50
C ASN A 76 -1.19 -9.47 -8.55
N PRO A 77 -0.78 -10.75 -8.42
CA PRO A 77 -1.06 -11.76 -9.44
C PRO A 77 -2.55 -12.11 -9.51
N PRO A 78 -3.08 -12.39 -10.72
CA PRO A 78 -4.51 -12.67 -10.90
C PRO A 78 -4.99 -13.97 -10.23
N ASP A 79 -4.10 -14.90 -9.93
CA ASP A 79 -4.45 -16.11 -9.19
C ASP A 79 -4.50 -15.91 -7.67
N GLY A 80 -4.15 -14.71 -7.18
CA GLY A 80 -4.10 -14.39 -5.75
C GLY A 80 -3.01 -15.13 -4.98
N SER A 81 -2.03 -15.73 -5.66
CA SER A 81 -0.97 -16.57 -5.06
C SER A 81 -0.12 -15.82 -4.02
N ASN A 82 0.11 -14.51 -4.23
CA ASN A 82 0.86 -13.66 -3.32
C ASN A 82 0.05 -13.12 -2.13
N TRP A 83 -1.24 -13.43 -2.06
CA TRP A 83 -2.12 -12.87 -1.03
C TRP A 83 -2.62 -13.95 -0.06
N GLU A 84 -2.98 -13.49 1.13
CA GLU A 84 -3.81 -14.23 2.08
C GLU A 84 -4.71 -13.25 2.84
N ASN A 85 -5.89 -13.71 3.25
CA ASN A 85 -6.80 -12.92 4.06
C ASN A 85 -6.50 -13.17 5.55
N LEU A 86 -6.14 -12.12 6.30
CA LEU A 86 -5.83 -12.21 7.73
C LEU A 86 -6.73 -11.27 8.53
N CYS A 87 -7.15 -11.70 9.73
CA CYS A 87 -7.78 -10.77 10.65
C CYS A 87 -6.76 -9.72 11.10
N VAL A 88 -7.21 -8.52 11.48
CA VAL A 88 -6.35 -7.43 11.93
C VAL A 88 -5.30 -7.88 12.95
N ASP A 89 -5.69 -8.69 13.94
CA ASP A 89 -4.78 -9.23 14.95
C ASP A 89 -3.66 -10.11 14.36
N CYS A 90 -4.03 -11.02 13.45
CA CYS A 90 -3.07 -11.92 12.79
C CYS A 90 -2.17 -11.20 11.79
N HIS A 91 -2.69 -10.14 11.18
CA HIS A 91 -1.96 -9.31 10.24
C HIS A 91 -0.86 -8.52 10.97
N GLU A 92 -1.19 -7.86 12.08
CA GLU A 92 -0.22 -7.13 12.90
C GLU A 92 0.87 -8.03 13.49
N ASP A 93 0.51 -9.24 13.95
CA ASP A 93 1.47 -10.24 14.43
C ASP A 93 2.47 -10.66 13.32
N GLU A 94 2.02 -10.79 12.06
CA GLU A 94 2.89 -11.15 10.95
C GLU A 94 3.91 -10.04 10.64
N HIS A 95 3.45 -8.79 10.55
CA HIS A 95 4.33 -7.64 10.36
C HIS A 95 5.33 -7.48 11.52
N THR A 96 4.89 -7.70 12.75
CA THR A 96 5.75 -7.57 13.95
C THR A 96 6.82 -8.67 13.98
N ARG A 97 6.46 -9.89 13.62
CA ARG A 97 7.41 -11.02 13.55
C ARG A 97 8.46 -10.81 12.47
N GLY A 98 8.09 -10.26 11.32
CA GLY A 98 9.04 -9.90 10.26
C GLY A 98 10.10 -8.94 10.77
N VAL A 99 9.68 -7.83 11.37
CA VAL A 99 10.58 -6.82 11.95
C VAL A 99 11.50 -7.43 13.02
N LEU A 100 10.95 -8.26 13.90
CA LEU A 100 11.75 -8.94 14.93
C LEU A 100 12.77 -9.92 14.31
N GLY A 101 12.37 -10.66 13.27
CA GLY A 101 13.25 -11.58 12.55
C GLY A 101 14.43 -10.87 11.89
N ASP A 102 14.19 -9.73 11.25
CA ASP A 102 15.24 -8.90 10.64
C ASP A 102 16.22 -8.38 11.71
N TYR A 103 15.69 -7.88 12.84
CA TYR A 103 16.50 -7.45 13.97
C TYR A 103 17.40 -8.57 14.52
N LEU A 104 16.85 -9.78 14.70
CA LEU A 104 17.59 -10.92 15.26
C LEU A 104 18.63 -11.48 14.28
N THR A 105 18.38 -11.38 12.97
CA THR A 105 19.29 -11.91 11.94
C THR A 105 20.31 -10.88 11.43
N GLY A 106 20.21 -9.63 11.86
CA GLY A 106 21.13 -8.56 11.48
C GLY A 106 21.00 -8.13 10.01
N LYS A 107 19.87 -8.44 9.36
CA LYS A 107 19.53 -7.92 8.03
C LYS A 107 18.96 -6.52 8.21
N ASN A 108 19.75 -5.50 7.85
CA ASN A 108 19.30 -4.12 7.64
C ASN A 108 19.55 -3.74 6.19
#